data_AF-A0A2N3YJ13-F1
#
_entry.id   AF-A0A2N3YJ13-F1
#
_cell.length_a   1.000
_cell.length_b   1.000
_cell.length_c   1.000
_cell.angle_alpha   90.00
_cell.angle_beta   90.00
_cell.angle_gamma   90.00
#
_symmetry.space_group_name_H-M   'P 1'
#
loop_
_entity.id
_entity.type
_entity.pdbx_description
1 polymer ?
#
loop_
_entity_poly.entity_id
_entity_poly.type
_entity_poly.pdbx_seq_one_letter_code
_entity_poly.pdbx_strand_id
1 'polypeptide(L)'
;MVPPSGVDPAVVAAREKAGTTMGWGIAGAVAGGLALLLSLVTFGMTVLGGGGMSDGGSYETIRGTIPGISDGGGLGGDRLARLLQDLEDDYGYAADISCPDTALIEPSTVVVCHGTLDGYEWTGAVLFEDADGSFALVEL
;
A
#
# COMPACT_ATOMS: atom_id res chain seq x y z
N MET A 1 3.87 57.40 -35.35
CA MET A 1 3.81 56.46 -34.20
C MET A 1 5.05 55.61 -34.25
N VAL A 2 5.93 55.77 -33.26
CA VAL A 2 7.21 55.05 -33.13
C VAL A 2 6.94 53.72 -32.43
N PRO A 3 7.39 52.57 -32.95
CA PRO A 3 7.24 51.30 -32.23
C PRO A 3 8.14 51.30 -30.98
N PRO A 4 7.68 50.76 -29.84
CA PRO A 4 8.50 50.68 -28.65
C PRO A 4 9.69 49.75 -28.88
N SER A 5 10.85 50.21 -28.42
CA SER A 5 12.17 49.63 -28.54
C SER A 5 12.23 48.21 -27.97
N GLY A 6 13.02 47.38 -28.64
CA GLY A 6 13.29 45.97 -28.38
C GLY A 6 13.28 45.55 -26.91
N VAL A 7 12.51 44.49 -26.66
CA VAL A 7 12.87 43.56 -25.60
C VAL A 7 14.21 42.96 -26.03
N ASP A 8 15.27 43.32 -25.31
CA ASP A 8 16.62 42.84 -25.58
C ASP A 8 16.61 41.30 -25.58
N PRO A 9 17.06 40.61 -26.64
CA PRO A 9 17.06 39.14 -26.69
C PRO A 9 17.87 38.53 -25.53
N ALA A 10 18.83 39.29 -24.99
CA ALA A 10 19.57 38.94 -23.78
C ALA A 10 18.70 38.89 -22.51
N VAL A 11 17.67 39.74 -22.41
CA VAL A 11 16.75 39.79 -21.27
C VAL A 11 15.75 38.63 -21.32
N VAL A 12 15.33 38.20 -22.51
CA VAL A 12 14.48 37.01 -22.70
C VAL A 12 15.26 35.74 -22.36
N ALA A 13 16.48 35.60 -22.90
CA ALA A 13 17.34 34.45 -22.63
C ALA A 13 17.73 34.34 -21.13
N ALA A 14 17.92 35.48 -20.44
CA ALA A 14 18.19 35.49 -19.01
C ALA A 14 16.99 34.98 -18.18
N ARG A 15 15.75 35.26 -18.62
CA ARG A 15 14.52 34.79 -17.95
C ARG A 15 14.29 33.29 -18.15
N GLU A 16 14.54 32.75 -19.33
CA GLU A 16 14.46 31.30 -19.60
C GLU A 16 15.52 30.51 -18.80
N LYS A 17 16.73 31.05 -18.70
CA LYS A 17 17.82 30.43 -17.92
C LYS A 17 17.56 30.47 -16.41
N ALA A 18 16.90 31.52 -15.91
CA ALA A 18 16.47 31.64 -14.52
C ALA A 18 15.27 30.74 -14.18
N GLY A 19 14.31 30.57 -15.11
CA GLY A 19 13.17 29.66 -14.92
C GLY A 19 13.57 28.18 -14.87
N THR A 20 14.56 27.80 -15.68
CA THR A 20 15.02 26.40 -15.79
C THR A 20 15.88 25.97 -14.58
N THR A 21 16.58 26.89 -13.95
CA THR A 21 17.42 26.59 -12.77
C THR A 21 16.63 26.47 -11.47
N MET A 22 15.48 27.16 -11.36
CA MET A 22 14.66 27.12 -10.14
C MET A 22 13.70 25.90 -10.09
N GLY A 23 13.32 25.34 -11.25
CA GLY A 23 12.49 24.13 -11.32
C GLY A 23 13.21 22.81 -11.02
N TRP A 24 14.54 22.78 -11.14
CA TRP A 24 15.32 21.56 -10.96
C TRP A 24 15.74 21.29 -9.50
N GLY A 25 15.82 22.34 -8.67
CA GLY A 25 16.15 22.18 -7.25
C GLY A 25 15.07 21.43 -6.47
N ILE A 26 13.80 21.63 -6.83
CA ILE A 26 12.66 20.97 -6.18
C ILE A 26 12.61 19.48 -6.57
N ALA A 27 12.84 19.17 -7.85
CA ALA A 27 12.91 17.78 -8.31
C ALA A 27 14.06 17.00 -7.64
N GLY A 28 15.22 17.65 -7.45
CA GLY A 28 16.36 17.07 -6.73
C GLY A 28 16.07 16.82 -5.24
N ALA A 29 15.37 17.75 -4.57
CA ALA A 29 15.00 17.58 -3.17
C ALA A 29 13.99 16.44 -2.95
N VAL A 30 13.02 16.28 -3.85
CA VAL A 30 12.04 15.18 -3.79
C VAL A 30 12.71 13.84 -4.06
N ALA A 31 13.57 13.74 -5.08
CA ALA A 31 14.30 12.51 -5.39
C ALA A 31 15.29 12.13 -4.26
N GLY A 32 15.98 13.11 -3.67
CA GLY A 32 16.85 12.90 -2.52
C GLY A 32 16.09 12.47 -1.26
N GLY A 33 14.91 13.06 -1.02
CA GLY A 33 14.01 12.66 0.07
C GLY A 33 13.49 11.23 -0.11
N LEU A 34 13.10 10.85 -1.33
CA LEU A 34 12.65 9.50 -1.64
C LEU A 34 13.77 8.47 -1.45
N ALA A 35 15.00 8.79 -1.89
CA ALA A 35 16.16 7.93 -1.72
C ALA A 35 16.54 7.74 -0.24
N LEU A 36 16.44 8.80 0.57
CA LEU A 36 16.64 8.73 2.03
C LEU A 36 15.57 7.87 2.71
N LEU A 37 14.31 8.00 2.31
CA LEU A 37 13.22 7.16 2.82
C LEU A 37 13.41 5.69 2.47
N LEU A 38 13.73 5.37 1.21
CA LEU A 38 14.02 3.99 0.79
C LEU A 38 15.25 3.41 1.50
N SER A 39 16.26 4.24 1.78
CA SER A 39 17.45 3.86 2.54
C SER A 39 17.11 3.58 4.02
N LEU A 40 16.21 4.36 4.62
CA LEU A 40 15.73 4.12 5.99
C LEU A 40 14.85 2.87 6.09
N VAL A 41 14.04 2.56 5.07
CA VAL A 41 13.25 1.32 5.02
C VAL A 41 14.17 0.10 4.92
N THR A 42 15.16 0.13 4.03
CA THR A 42 16.12 -0.99 3.86
C THR A 42 17.07 -1.13 5.05
N PHE A 43 17.54 -0.02 5.64
CA PHE A 43 18.33 -0.04 6.87
C PHE A 43 17.49 -0.47 8.08
N GLY A 44 16.23 -0.06 8.15
CA GLY A 44 15.26 -0.56 9.13
C GLY A 44 15.11 -2.08 9.02
N MET A 45 14.88 -2.60 7.81
CA MET A 45 14.77 -4.05 7.59
C MET A 45 16.07 -4.82 7.84
N THR A 46 17.25 -4.22 7.66
CA THR A 46 18.53 -4.90 7.88
C THR A 46 19.09 -4.73 9.29
N VAL A 47 18.74 -3.68 10.03
CA VAL A 47 19.16 -3.50 11.43
C VAL A 47 18.12 -4.04 12.41
N LEU A 48 16.83 -4.08 12.03
CA LEU A 48 15.79 -4.82 12.77
C LEU A 48 15.68 -6.28 12.31
N GLY A 49 16.18 -6.65 11.14
CA GLY A 49 16.10 -8.01 10.58
C GLY A 49 17.44 -8.70 10.28
N GLY A 50 18.58 -8.08 10.56
CA GLY A 50 19.91 -8.63 10.29
C GLY A 50 20.65 -9.04 11.56
N GLY A 51 20.10 -10.00 12.29
CA GLY A 51 20.67 -10.47 13.55
C GLY A 51 20.19 -11.86 13.94
N GLY A 52 20.52 -12.87 13.12
CA GLY A 52 20.50 -14.27 13.53
C GLY A 52 19.21 -15.02 13.23
N MET A 53 19.37 -16.26 12.76
CA MET A 53 18.35 -17.28 12.92
C MET A 53 17.96 -17.36 14.41
N SER A 54 16.73 -17.01 14.73
CA SER A 54 16.11 -17.30 16.02
C SER A 54 14.66 -17.64 15.74
N ASP A 55 14.30 -18.90 16.01
CA ASP A 55 12.91 -19.33 16.21
C ASP A 55 12.18 -18.30 17.07
N GLY A 56 11.16 -17.62 16.53
CA GLY A 56 10.44 -16.60 17.27
C GLY A 56 9.43 -15.82 16.43
N GLY A 57 8.27 -16.41 16.19
CA GLY A 57 7.09 -15.75 15.63
C GLY A 57 7.12 -15.62 14.11
N SER A 58 6.90 -16.73 13.40
CA SER A 58 6.44 -16.65 12.01
C SER A 58 5.06 -15.99 12.04
N TYR A 59 4.96 -14.73 11.63
CA TYR A 59 3.68 -14.17 11.21
C TYR A 59 3.34 -14.90 9.91
N GLU A 60 2.72 -16.08 10.02
CA GLU A 60 2.33 -16.88 8.86
C GLU A 60 1.29 -16.08 8.09
N THR A 61 1.71 -15.49 6.98
CA THR A 61 0.80 -14.77 6.09
C THR A 61 -0.09 -15.82 5.44
N ILE A 62 -1.38 -15.85 5.81
CA ILE A 62 -2.29 -16.83 5.22
C ILE A 62 -2.70 -16.34 3.84
N ARG A 63 -2.55 -17.19 2.83
CA ARG A 63 -2.96 -16.89 1.46
C ARG A 63 -4.21 -17.64 1.09
N GLY A 64 -5.09 -16.98 0.37
CA GLY A 64 -6.33 -17.58 -0.11
C GLY A 64 -6.78 -17.00 -1.45
N THR A 65 -7.88 -17.53 -1.97
CA THR A 65 -8.51 -17.05 -3.19
C THR A 65 -10.02 -17.04 -3.00
N ILE A 66 -10.68 -15.98 -3.45
CA ILE A 66 -12.13 -15.85 -3.37
C ILE A 66 -12.77 -16.44 -4.65
N PRO A 67 -13.41 -17.61 -4.59
CA PRO A 67 -13.90 -18.29 -5.79
C PRO A 67 -15.07 -17.53 -6.42
N GLY A 68 -14.98 -17.22 -7.71
CA GLY A 68 -16.07 -16.55 -8.45
C GLY A 68 -16.10 -15.03 -8.32
N ILE A 69 -14.99 -14.40 -7.88
CA ILE A 69 -14.68 -13.03 -8.29
C ILE A 69 -14.37 -13.05 -9.79
N SER A 70 -14.77 -12.01 -10.51
CA SER A 70 -14.39 -11.77 -11.90
C SER A 70 -13.81 -10.37 -11.96
N ASP A 71 -12.64 -10.22 -12.57
CA ASP A 71 -11.90 -8.97 -12.86
C ASP A 71 -12.57 -7.68 -12.36
N GLY A 72 -12.21 -7.23 -11.15
CA GLY A 72 -12.66 -5.94 -10.64
C GLY A 72 -14.13 -5.90 -10.18
N GLY A 73 -14.72 -7.07 -9.90
CA GLY A 73 -16.02 -7.14 -9.25
C GLY A 73 -15.98 -6.61 -7.81
N GLY A 74 -17.09 -6.04 -7.35
CA GLY A 74 -17.28 -5.73 -5.94
C GLY A 74 -17.41 -7.00 -5.10
N LEU A 75 -17.03 -6.90 -3.83
CA LEU A 75 -17.10 -7.95 -2.83
C LEU A 75 -17.84 -7.43 -1.60
N GLY A 76 -18.97 -8.08 -1.28
CA GLY A 76 -19.70 -7.79 -0.05
C GLY A 76 -18.89 -8.23 1.18
N GLY A 77 -18.91 -7.39 2.22
CA GLY A 77 -18.19 -7.61 3.47
C GLY A 77 -18.57 -8.93 4.15
N ASP A 78 -19.86 -9.28 4.15
CA ASP A 78 -20.36 -10.55 4.69
C ASP A 78 -19.79 -11.78 3.98
N ARG A 79 -19.42 -11.65 2.71
CA ARG A 79 -18.81 -12.75 1.95
C ARG A 79 -17.34 -12.89 2.31
N LEU A 80 -16.62 -11.79 2.45
CA LEU A 80 -15.22 -11.81 2.90
C LEU A 80 -15.12 -12.34 4.34
N ALA A 81 -15.98 -11.84 5.23
CA ALA A 81 -16.01 -12.25 6.63
C ALA A 81 -16.21 -13.76 6.79
N ARG A 82 -17.17 -14.37 6.06
CA ARG A 82 -17.39 -15.82 6.09
C ARG A 82 -16.19 -16.62 5.59
N LEU A 83 -15.52 -16.16 4.53
CA LEU A 83 -14.31 -16.82 4.03
C LEU A 83 -13.16 -16.77 5.04
N LEU A 84 -13.01 -15.64 5.74
CA LEU A 84 -12.01 -15.52 6.80
C LEU A 84 -12.38 -16.39 8.01
N GLN A 85 -13.66 -16.46 8.37
CA GLN A 85 -14.13 -17.37 9.44
C GLN A 85 -13.81 -18.82 9.10
N ASP A 86 -14.16 -19.29 7.90
CA ASP A 86 -13.86 -20.67 7.46
C ASP A 86 -12.35 -20.97 7.47
N LEU A 87 -11.53 -19.98 7.12
CA LEU A 87 -10.08 -20.11 7.02
C LEU A 87 -9.38 -20.09 8.38
N GLU A 88 -9.90 -19.34 9.34
CA GLU A 88 -9.43 -19.30 10.74
C GLU A 88 -10.02 -20.45 11.60
N ASP A 89 -11.20 -20.98 11.25
CA ASP A 89 -11.81 -22.13 11.93
C ASP A 89 -11.01 -23.42 11.71
N ASP A 90 -10.31 -23.55 10.58
CA ASP A 90 -9.32 -24.63 10.38
C ASP A 90 -8.17 -24.55 11.41
N TYR A 91 -7.94 -23.37 11.99
CA TYR A 91 -7.00 -23.15 13.09
C TYR A 91 -7.69 -23.14 14.48
N GLY A 92 -9.02 -23.07 14.52
CA GLY A 92 -9.86 -23.40 15.68
C GLY A 92 -10.41 -22.23 16.50
N TYR A 93 -10.38 -21.00 15.98
CA TYR A 93 -10.44 -19.82 16.86
C TYR A 93 -11.43 -18.70 16.49
N ALA A 94 -12.20 -18.78 15.39
CA ALA A 94 -12.96 -17.61 14.92
C ALA A 94 -14.39 -17.47 15.47
N ALA A 95 -14.68 -16.29 16.03
CA ALA A 95 -16.03 -15.84 16.32
C ALA A 95 -16.24 -14.38 15.86
N ASP A 96 -17.27 -14.15 15.05
CA ASP A 96 -17.77 -12.79 14.74
C ASP A 96 -16.80 -11.86 13.98
N ILE A 97 -16.22 -12.33 12.87
CA ILE A 97 -15.52 -11.45 11.91
C ILE A 97 -16.51 -10.56 11.15
N SER A 98 -16.19 -9.28 11.00
CA SER A 98 -16.89 -8.27 10.23
C SER A 98 -15.92 -7.54 9.29
N CYS A 99 -16.30 -7.42 8.02
CA CYS A 99 -15.54 -6.72 7.00
C CYS A 99 -16.42 -5.66 6.32
N PRO A 100 -15.86 -4.52 5.87
CA PRO A 100 -16.60 -3.57 5.06
C PRO A 100 -16.85 -4.11 3.64
N ASP A 101 -17.86 -3.56 2.97
CA ASP A 101 -18.07 -3.79 1.54
C ASP A 101 -16.95 -3.15 0.72
N THR A 102 -16.46 -3.89 -0.28
CA THR A 102 -15.44 -3.43 -1.22
C THR A 102 -16.06 -3.28 -2.59
N ALA A 103 -16.23 -2.04 -3.05
CA ALA A 103 -16.90 -1.76 -4.31
C ALA A 103 -16.15 -2.31 -5.54
N LEU A 104 -14.83 -2.44 -5.44
CA LEU A 104 -13.93 -2.81 -6.53
C LEU A 104 -12.69 -3.48 -5.95
N ILE A 105 -12.37 -4.69 -6.39
CA ILE A 105 -11.10 -5.37 -6.06
C ILE A 105 -10.07 -5.10 -7.15
N GLU A 106 -8.98 -4.46 -6.78
CA GLU A 106 -7.80 -4.25 -7.61
C GLU A 106 -6.53 -4.73 -6.90
N PRO A 107 -5.44 -4.99 -7.63
CA PRO A 107 -4.15 -5.27 -7.01
C PRO A 107 -3.79 -4.19 -5.99
N SER A 108 -3.30 -4.59 -4.83
CA SER A 108 -2.99 -3.71 -3.69
C SER A 108 -4.19 -3.08 -2.98
N THR A 109 -5.42 -3.53 -3.25
CA THR A 109 -6.58 -3.16 -2.42
C THR A 109 -6.42 -3.78 -1.03
N VAL A 110 -6.56 -2.97 0.01
CA VAL A 110 -6.49 -3.44 1.41
C VAL A 110 -7.85 -3.26 2.07
N VAL A 111 -8.33 -4.34 2.67
CA VAL A 111 -9.56 -4.35 3.47
C VAL A 111 -9.19 -4.71 4.90
N VAL A 112 -9.58 -3.87 5.85
CA VAL A 112 -9.39 -4.15 7.27
C VAL A 112 -10.69 -4.72 7.82
N CYS A 113 -10.58 -5.92 8.39
CA CYS A 113 -11.66 -6.61 9.08
C CYS A 113 -11.38 -6.62 10.57
N HIS A 114 -12.45 -6.64 11.37
CA HIS A 114 -12.38 -6.72 12.82
C HIS A 114 -13.25 -7.88 13.28
N GLY A 115 -12.91 -8.47 14.42
CA GLY A 115 -13.71 -9.54 15.00
C GLY A 115 -13.17 -9.98 16.33
N THR A 116 -13.48 -11.22 16.70
CA THR A 116 -12.90 -11.85 17.88
C THR A 116 -12.34 -13.22 17.54
N LEU A 117 -11.10 -13.49 17.95
CA LEU A 117 -10.53 -14.84 17.92
C LEU A 117 -10.28 -15.27 19.37
N ASP A 118 -10.76 -16.45 19.77
CA ASP A 118 -10.64 -16.97 21.15
C ASP A 118 -11.16 -16.04 22.26
N GLY A 119 -12.13 -15.19 21.93
CA GLY A 119 -12.66 -14.19 22.86
C GLY A 119 -11.73 -12.98 23.07
N TYR A 120 -10.66 -12.86 22.29
CA TYR A 120 -9.81 -11.68 22.18
C TYR A 120 -10.18 -10.86 20.95
N GLU A 121 -10.00 -9.54 21.03
CA GLU A 121 -10.19 -8.66 19.88
C GLU A 121 -9.16 -9.00 18.81
N TRP A 122 -9.65 -9.13 17.57
CA TRP A 122 -8.84 -9.46 16.41
C TRP A 122 -9.00 -8.39 15.33
N THR A 123 -7.90 -8.07 14.67
CA THR A 123 -7.88 -7.21 13.48
C THR A 123 -7.04 -7.87 12.40
N GLY A 124 -7.64 -8.07 11.23
CA GLY A 124 -6.97 -8.62 10.06
C GLY A 124 -6.96 -7.63 8.91
N ALA A 125 -5.81 -7.51 8.24
CA ALA A 125 -5.67 -6.80 6.97
C ALA A 125 -5.61 -7.80 5.81
N VAL A 126 -6.59 -7.72 4.91
CA VAL A 126 -6.64 -8.50 3.68
C VAL A 126 -6.09 -7.65 2.54
N LEU A 127 -4.94 -8.05 2.00
CA LEU A 127 -4.32 -7.48 0.81
C LEU A 127 -4.72 -8.32 -0.40
N PHE A 128 -5.42 -7.72 -1.36
CA PHE A 128 -5.67 -8.35 -2.65
C PHE A 128 -4.43 -8.25 -3.53
N GLU A 129 -3.92 -9.40 -3.96
CA GLU A 129 -2.73 -9.50 -4.81
C GLU A 129 -3.08 -9.29 -6.29
N ASP A 130 -4.32 -9.60 -6.68
CA ASP A 130 -4.84 -9.44 -8.04
C ASP A 130 -6.35 -9.08 -8.06
N ALA A 131 -6.88 -8.83 -9.26
CA ALA A 131 -8.29 -8.52 -9.50
C ALA A 131 -9.19 -9.78 -9.56
N ASP A 132 -8.59 -10.96 -9.57
CA ASP A 132 -9.28 -12.27 -9.60
C ASP A 132 -9.63 -12.76 -8.19
N GLY A 133 -9.20 -12.03 -7.15
CA GLY A 133 -9.54 -12.28 -5.77
C GLY A 133 -8.53 -13.15 -5.02
N SER A 134 -7.29 -13.27 -5.51
CA SER A 134 -6.19 -13.79 -4.69
C SER A 134 -5.83 -12.79 -3.60
N PHE A 135 -5.59 -13.27 -2.38
CA PHE A 135 -5.30 -12.40 -1.26
C PHE A 135 -4.28 -12.99 -0.28
N ALA A 136 -3.68 -12.09 0.48
CA ALA A 136 -2.88 -12.36 1.66
C ALA A 136 -3.55 -11.72 2.89
N LEU A 137 -3.68 -12.47 3.98
CA LEU A 137 -4.17 -12.03 5.27
C LEU A 137 -3.00 -11.85 6.24
N VAL A 138 -3.01 -10.73 6.96
CA VAL A 138 -2.08 -10.46 8.06
C VAL A 138 -2.88 -10.05 9.28
N GLU A 139 -2.61 -10.70 10.42
CA GLU A 139 -3.10 -10.27 11.73
C GLU A 139 -2.29 -9.07 12.24
N LEU A 140 -2.97 -8.07 12.81
CA LEU A 140 -2.39 -6.80 13.27
C LEU A 140 -2.30 -6.68 14.78
#